data_AF-A0A7C5W6Q2-F1
#
_entry.id   AF-A0A7C5W6Q2-F1
#
_cell.length_a   1.000
_cell.length_b   1.000
_cell.length_c   1.000
_cell.angle_alpha   90.00
_cell.angle_beta   90.00
_cell.angle_gamma   90.00
#
_symmetry.space_group_name_H-M   'P 1'
#
loop_
_entity.id
_entity.type
_entity.pdbx_description
1 polymer ?
#
loop_
_entity_poly.entity_id
_entity_poly.type
_entity_poly.pdbx_seq_one_letter_code
_entity_poly.pdbx_strand_id
1 'polypeptide(L)'
;LSTSSDPDDPTAVFTAAPNPVATGQSVAFDASNSQPDGHNPHLYTISSYTWVWGDGTPNGSGANPSHTFSTAGTYNVQLTVQNSNGNTDTYTLPVVVNDPISDVTLQDGVDGYAGTEDTYVVGDAGNPGDVWNQSYGNLQYLRAWYYNSGQENQIVFIKFDLSSVPAGTLTGATLRMWIRRENMAPKDIQIHTPNGAWSETTTWNTKPATTDTGLTFNFPDTSHGTTIADPPTEYVDIALAGMLSTVQGWLNNPSNNHGIALVPTTNINADFWSSEYGTAQYRPRLTLQFQGGGPGPDATPPTVTASHAVLAGNVSDDMAAPSEVVVNGTISCPVSSGNWTTPNLAVSSGTNTFVLTATDASNNERTVNVVVTLP
;
A
#
# COMPACT_ATOMS: atom_id res chain seq x y z
N LEU A 1 -38.96 -1.83 26.74
CA LEU A 1 -39.38 -1.82 28.16
C LEU A 1 -38.68 -2.99 28.84
N SER A 2 -37.53 -2.72 29.47
CA SER A 2 -36.81 -3.72 30.28
C SER A 2 -37.42 -3.74 31.68
N THR A 3 -37.78 -4.92 32.15
CA THR A 3 -38.44 -5.18 33.42
C THR A 3 -37.40 -5.26 34.54
N SER A 4 -37.48 -4.31 35.49
CA SER A 4 -37.04 -4.45 36.89
C SER A 4 -35.65 -5.04 37.12
N SER A 5 -34.61 -4.20 37.23
CA SER A 5 -33.33 -4.60 37.80
C SER A 5 -33.51 -4.86 39.31
N ASP A 6 -33.19 -6.07 39.76
CA ASP A 6 -32.98 -6.33 41.18
C ASP A 6 -31.87 -5.38 41.66
N PRO A 7 -32.02 -4.65 42.78
CA PRO A 7 -30.94 -3.82 43.32
C PRO A 7 -29.63 -4.60 43.56
N ASP A 8 -29.72 -5.93 43.68
CA ASP A 8 -28.58 -6.83 43.87
C ASP A 8 -28.01 -7.40 42.55
N ASP A 9 -28.44 -6.90 41.38
CA ASP A 9 -27.83 -7.23 40.10
C ASP A 9 -26.47 -6.51 39.94
N PRO A 10 -25.44 -7.19 39.39
CA PRO A 10 -24.20 -6.52 39.04
C PRO A 10 -24.42 -5.50 37.91
N THR A 11 -23.44 -4.62 37.69
CA THR A 11 -23.39 -3.75 36.50
C THR A 11 -22.16 -4.11 35.69
N ALA A 12 -22.38 -4.68 34.50
CA ALA A 12 -21.31 -4.99 33.56
C ALA A 12 -20.94 -3.74 32.74
N VAL A 13 -19.65 -3.46 32.63
CA VAL A 13 -19.13 -2.42 31.75
C VAL A 13 -17.69 -2.74 31.38
N PHE A 14 -17.30 -2.42 30.15
CA PHE A 14 -15.91 -2.51 29.74
C PHE A 14 -15.53 -1.50 28.66
N THR A 15 -14.23 -1.32 28.48
CA THR A 15 -13.63 -0.61 27.34
C THR A 15 -12.76 -1.57 26.51
N ALA A 16 -12.53 -1.23 25.25
CA ALA A 16 -11.66 -1.97 24.34
C ALA A 16 -10.66 -1.02 23.67
N ALA A 17 -9.37 -1.35 23.71
CA ALA A 17 -8.33 -0.54 23.11
C ALA A 17 -7.21 -1.40 22.49
N PRO A 18 -6.76 -1.10 21.25
CA PRO A 18 -7.31 -0.09 20.34
C PRO A 18 -8.68 -0.51 19.77
N ASN A 19 -9.51 0.47 19.43
CA ASN A 19 -10.77 0.27 18.68
C ASN A 19 -11.06 1.56 17.87
N PRO A 20 -10.92 1.56 16.53
CA PRO A 20 -10.68 0.41 15.66
C PRO A 20 -9.27 -0.21 15.80
N VAL A 21 -9.12 -1.45 15.34
CA VAL A 21 -7.86 -2.23 15.36
C VAL A 21 -7.59 -2.85 13.99
N ALA A 22 -6.32 -3.17 13.68
CA ALA A 22 -5.98 -3.92 12.46
C ALA A 22 -6.12 -5.44 12.66
N THR A 23 -6.41 -6.21 11.59
CA THR A 23 -6.44 -7.67 11.65
C THR A 23 -5.12 -8.24 12.18
N GLY A 24 -5.22 -9.27 13.01
CA GLY A 24 -4.06 -9.90 13.64
C GLY A 24 -3.43 -9.11 14.80
N GLN A 25 -3.87 -7.88 15.07
CA GLN A 25 -3.43 -7.11 16.24
C GLN A 25 -4.30 -7.44 17.47
N SER A 26 -3.69 -7.39 18.65
CA SER A 26 -4.37 -7.67 19.91
C SER A 26 -5.15 -6.45 20.41
N VAL A 27 -6.38 -6.69 20.85
CA VAL A 27 -7.24 -5.71 21.55
C VAL A 27 -7.24 -6.07 23.03
N ALA A 28 -6.91 -5.09 23.87
CA ALA A 28 -7.05 -5.21 25.32
C ALA A 28 -8.47 -4.80 25.73
N PHE A 29 -9.09 -5.61 26.58
CA PHE A 29 -10.40 -5.32 27.18
C PHE A 29 -10.21 -5.02 28.65
N ASP A 30 -10.88 -3.99 29.16
CA ASP A 30 -10.81 -3.57 30.55
C ASP A 30 -12.22 -3.48 31.14
N ALA A 31 -12.58 -4.46 31.98
CA ALA A 31 -13.84 -4.50 32.70
C ALA A 31 -13.73 -4.08 34.18
N SER A 32 -12.62 -3.47 34.58
CA SER A 32 -12.35 -3.09 35.98
C SER A 32 -13.38 -2.14 36.59
N ASN A 33 -14.15 -1.43 35.75
CA ASN A 33 -15.23 -0.55 36.19
C ASN A 33 -16.56 -1.28 36.46
N SER A 34 -16.65 -2.58 36.19
CA SER A 34 -17.83 -3.38 36.53
C SER A 34 -18.07 -3.42 38.04
N GLN A 35 -19.34 -3.37 38.46
CA GLN A 35 -19.73 -3.34 39.87
C GLN A 35 -20.48 -4.61 40.27
N PRO A 36 -20.26 -5.16 41.48
CA PRO A 36 -20.91 -6.38 41.95
C PRO A 36 -22.40 -6.18 42.29
N ASP A 37 -22.82 -4.95 42.53
CA ASP A 37 -24.20 -4.52 42.76
C ASP A 37 -24.40 -3.07 42.26
N GLY A 38 -25.63 -2.72 41.96
CA GLY A 38 -25.99 -1.38 41.46
C GLY A 38 -26.32 -0.35 42.56
N HIS A 39 -26.25 -0.71 43.85
CA HIS A 39 -26.76 0.13 44.95
C HIS A 39 -25.88 0.19 46.23
N ASN A 40 -25.05 -0.81 46.54
CA ASN A 40 -24.20 -0.84 47.74
C ASN A 40 -22.98 -1.80 47.65
N PRO A 41 -21.81 -1.35 47.15
CA PRO A 41 -20.68 -2.17 46.65
C PRO A 41 -19.94 -3.04 47.69
N HIS A 42 -20.52 -3.29 48.87
CA HIS A 42 -19.86 -3.94 49.99
C HIS A 42 -20.50 -5.26 50.43
N LEU A 43 -21.61 -5.69 49.82
CA LEU A 43 -22.27 -6.96 50.16
C LEU A 43 -21.90 -8.09 49.20
N TYR A 44 -21.57 -7.76 47.96
CA TYR A 44 -21.31 -8.74 46.92
C TYR A 44 -19.92 -8.53 46.30
N THR A 45 -19.35 -9.59 45.75
CA THR A 45 -18.14 -9.53 44.92
C THR A 45 -18.44 -10.07 43.55
N ILE A 46 -17.69 -9.63 42.53
CA ILE A 46 -17.77 -10.26 41.21
C ILE A 46 -17.11 -11.64 41.30
N SER A 47 -17.88 -12.68 40.97
CA SER A 47 -17.47 -14.08 41.00
C SER A 47 -16.91 -14.56 39.66
N SER A 48 -17.39 -14.00 38.54
CA SER A 48 -16.87 -14.33 37.21
C SER A 48 -17.07 -13.24 36.15
N TYR A 49 -16.21 -13.30 35.13
CA TYR A 49 -16.29 -12.53 33.88
C TYR A 49 -16.23 -13.52 32.73
N THR A 50 -17.22 -13.49 31.85
CA THR A 50 -17.27 -14.33 30.64
C THR A 50 -17.38 -13.45 29.41
N TRP A 51 -16.54 -13.71 28.41
CA TRP A 51 -16.47 -12.90 27.19
C TRP A 51 -16.88 -13.71 25.97
N VAL A 52 -17.75 -13.15 25.15
CA VAL A 52 -18.11 -13.66 23.83
C VAL A 52 -17.61 -12.66 22.79
N TRP A 53 -16.64 -13.06 21.98
CA TRP A 53 -15.96 -12.16 21.05
C TRP A 53 -16.78 -11.84 19.80
N GLY A 54 -17.71 -12.73 19.42
CA GLY A 54 -18.55 -12.57 18.23
C GLY A 54 -17.93 -13.06 16.93
N ASP A 55 -16.72 -13.62 16.96
CA ASP A 55 -15.99 -14.17 15.79
C ASP A 55 -16.01 -15.71 15.71
N GLY A 56 -16.71 -16.36 16.64
CA GLY A 56 -16.80 -17.82 16.73
C GLY A 56 -15.61 -18.50 17.41
N THR A 57 -14.62 -17.75 17.90
CA THR A 57 -13.53 -18.30 18.72
C THR A 57 -14.01 -18.61 20.15
N PRO A 58 -13.28 -19.45 20.91
CA PRO A 58 -13.66 -19.79 22.28
C PRO A 58 -13.78 -18.56 23.20
N ASN A 59 -14.76 -18.61 24.10
CA ASN A 59 -15.03 -17.54 25.05
C ASN A 59 -13.83 -17.20 25.93
N GLY A 60 -13.67 -15.92 26.25
CA GLY A 60 -12.67 -15.42 27.19
C GLY A 60 -13.11 -15.46 28.64
N SER A 61 -12.16 -15.24 29.55
CA SER A 61 -12.39 -15.16 30.99
C SER A 61 -11.47 -14.14 31.65
N GLY A 62 -11.83 -13.71 32.87
CA GLY A 62 -11.08 -12.73 33.65
C GLY A 62 -11.52 -11.29 33.37
N ALA A 63 -11.15 -10.37 34.26
CA ALA A 63 -11.59 -8.97 34.18
C ALA A 63 -10.98 -8.24 32.97
N ASN A 64 -9.70 -8.50 32.67
CA ASN A 64 -8.94 -7.75 31.67
C ASN A 64 -8.24 -8.67 30.66
N PRO A 65 -8.99 -9.43 29.82
CA PRO A 65 -8.40 -10.26 28.81
C PRO A 65 -7.90 -9.45 27.61
N SER A 66 -7.17 -10.13 26.73
CA SER A 66 -6.87 -9.63 25.39
C SER A 66 -7.38 -10.62 24.35
N HIS A 67 -7.77 -10.14 23.17
CA HIS A 67 -8.24 -10.98 22.07
C HIS A 67 -7.70 -10.46 20.73
N THR A 68 -7.49 -11.37 19.78
CA THR A 68 -7.01 -11.04 18.44
C THR A 68 -8.01 -11.56 17.41
N PHE A 69 -8.51 -10.67 16.56
CA PHE A 69 -9.41 -11.01 15.47
C PHE A 69 -8.60 -11.27 14.20
N SER A 70 -8.82 -12.43 13.57
CA SER A 70 -8.09 -12.85 12.37
C SER A 70 -8.66 -12.29 11.07
N THR A 71 -9.89 -11.79 11.10
CA THR A 71 -10.62 -11.29 9.93
C THR A 71 -11.14 -9.89 10.18
N ALA A 72 -11.20 -9.08 9.12
CA ALA A 72 -11.80 -7.75 9.21
C ALA A 72 -13.31 -7.86 9.35
N GLY A 73 -13.90 -6.94 10.09
CA GLY A 73 -15.32 -6.95 10.39
C GLY A 73 -15.66 -6.11 11.62
N THR A 74 -16.95 -6.01 11.93
CA THR A 74 -17.42 -5.45 13.19
C THR A 74 -17.91 -6.59 14.07
N TYR A 75 -17.31 -6.74 15.24
CA TYR A 75 -17.64 -7.79 16.20
C TYR A 75 -18.34 -7.19 17.41
N ASN A 76 -19.55 -7.65 17.71
CA ASN A 76 -20.27 -7.26 18.92
C ASN A 76 -19.73 -8.07 20.10
N VAL A 77 -18.69 -7.58 20.75
CA VAL A 77 -18.09 -8.23 21.91
C VAL A 77 -19.01 -8.06 23.10
N GLN A 78 -19.38 -9.17 23.74
CA GLN A 78 -20.26 -9.21 24.89
C GLN A 78 -19.49 -9.68 26.13
N LEU A 79 -19.63 -8.93 27.22
CA LEU A 79 -19.21 -9.29 28.56
C LEU A 79 -20.43 -9.71 29.37
N THR A 80 -20.35 -10.84 30.07
CA THR A 80 -21.27 -11.23 31.14
C THR A 80 -20.52 -11.23 32.46
N VAL A 81 -21.02 -10.45 33.43
CA VAL A 81 -20.51 -10.41 34.81
C VAL A 81 -21.47 -11.18 35.70
N GLN A 82 -20.95 -12.02 36.59
CA GLN A 82 -21.72 -12.66 37.64
C GLN A 82 -21.22 -12.23 39.01
N ASN A 83 -22.12 -11.95 39.96
CA ASN A 83 -21.74 -11.66 41.34
C ASN A 83 -21.78 -12.92 42.24
N SER A 84 -21.41 -12.78 43.51
CA SER A 84 -21.34 -13.86 44.48
C SER A 84 -22.70 -14.44 44.88
N ASN A 85 -23.80 -13.76 44.55
CA ASN A 85 -25.17 -14.25 44.73
C ASN A 85 -25.68 -15.05 43.52
N GLY A 86 -24.90 -15.11 42.44
CA GLY A 86 -25.26 -15.78 41.20
C GLY A 86 -26.02 -14.91 40.19
N ASN A 87 -26.33 -13.64 40.54
CA ASN A 87 -26.96 -12.68 39.64
C ASN A 87 -25.99 -12.27 38.52
N THR A 88 -26.53 -11.93 37.35
CA THR A 88 -25.73 -11.63 36.15
C THR A 88 -26.21 -10.39 35.43
N ASP A 89 -25.28 -9.67 34.83
CA ASP A 89 -25.56 -8.57 33.89
C ASP A 89 -24.66 -8.69 32.66
N THR A 90 -25.10 -8.10 31.55
CA THR A 90 -24.41 -8.17 30.25
C THR A 90 -24.21 -6.81 29.63
N TYR A 91 -23.01 -6.58 29.08
CA TYR A 91 -22.68 -5.37 28.33
C TYR A 91 -22.10 -5.75 26.97
N THR A 92 -22.45 -5.01 25.91
CA THR A 92 -22.00 -5.29 24.54
C THR A 92 -21.38 -4.03 23.92
N LEU A 93 -20.18 -4.16 23.34
CA LEU A 93 -19.46 -3.08 22.66
C LEU A 93 -19.03 -3.55 21.26
N PRO A 94 -19.31 -2.79 20.19
CA PRO A 94 -18.79 -3.09 18.87
C PRO A 94 -17.27 -2.81 18.80
N VAL A 95 -16.50 -3.81 18.38
CA VAL A 95 -15.08 -3.70 18.04
C VAL A 95 -14.95 -3.75 16.52
N VAL A 96 -14.38 -2.68 15.95
CA VAL A 96 -14.16 -2.57 14.50
C VAL A 96 -12.74 -3.04 14.17
N VAL A 97 -12.64 -4.09 13.38
CA VAL A 97 -11.40 -4.69 12.90
C VAL A 97 -11.27 -4.37 11.42
N ASN A 98 -10.24 -3.63 11.06
CA ASN A 98 -9.93 -3.29 9.68
C ASN A 98 -8.76 -4.14 9.21
N ASP A 99 -8.70 -4.46 7.93
CA ASP A 99 -7.44 -4.96 7.38
C ASP A 99 -6.35 -3.87 7.42
N PRO A 100 -5.06 -4.24 7.49
CA PRO A 100 -3.99 -3.27 7.37
C PRO A 100 -4.09 -2.53 6.04
N ILE A 101 -3.74 -1.25 6.07
CA ILE A 101 -3.56 -0.46 4.85
C ILE A 101 -2.18 -0.81 4.28
N SER A 102 -2.13 -1.25 3.03
CA SER A 102 -0.89 -1.48 2.29
C SER A 102 -0.73 -0.45 1.19
N ASP A 103 0.47 0.10 1.05
CA ASP A 103 0.80 1.06 0.00
C ASP A 103 1.64 0.38 -1.10
N VAL A 104 1.30 0.67 -2.36
CA VAL A 104 2.10 0.36 -3.53
C VAL A 104 2.60 1.67 -4.12
N THR A 105 3.92 1.78 -4.30
CA THR A 105 4.56 2.99 -4.84
C THR A 105 5.12 2.70 -6.22
N LEU A 106 4.73 3.53 -7.18
CA LEU A 106 5.22 3.51 -8.55
C LEU A 106 6.03 4.79 -8.78
N GLN A 107 7.34 4.65 -8.93
CA GLN A 107 8.25 5.76 -9.18
C GLN A 107 9.40 5.28 -10.05
N ASP A 108 9.53 5.90 -11.21
CA ASP A 108 10.49 5.47 -12.23
C ASP A 108 11.92 5.47 -11.70
N GLY A 109 12.65 4.37 -11.93
CA GLY A 109 14.01 4.17 -11.43
C GLY A 109 14.14 3.85 -9.93
N VAL A 110 13.02 3.70 -9.20
CA VAL A 110 13.00 3.27 -7.78
C VAL A 110 12.51 1.83 -7.69
N ASP A 111 13.18 1.01 -6.87
CA ASP A 111 12.82 -0.39 -6.61
C ASP A 111 12.59 -1.25 -7.88
N GLY A 112 13.30 -0.92 -8.96
CA GLY A 112 13.22 -1.62 -10.25
C GLY A 112 12.00 -1.27 -11.11
N TYR A 113 11.14 -0.34 -10.68
CA TYR A 113 10.02 0.14 -11.48
C TYR A 113 10.51 1.05 -12.62
N ALA A 114 10.01 0.80 -13.84
CA ALA A 114 10.43 1.48 -15.08
C ALA A 114 9.23 1.90 -15.98
N GLY A 115 8.07 2.15 -15.36
CA GLY A 115 6.78 2.19 -16.04
C GLY A 115 6.14 3.57 -16.18
N THR A 116 6.88 4.66 -15.99
CA THR A 116 6.31 6.01 -16.13
C THR A 116 6.53 6.56 -17.54
N GLU A 117 5.43 6.95 -18.19
CA GLU A 117 5.46 7.77 -19.39
C GLU A 117 4.98 9.18 -19.00
N ASP A 118 5.67 10.22 -19.45
CA ASP A 118 5.18 11.59 -19.29
C ASP A 118 5.57 12.53 -20.43
N THR A 119 4.76 13.56 -20.62
CA THR A 119 5.06 14.64 -21.57
C THR A 119 4.28 15.89 -21.18
N TYR A 120 4.68 17.03 -21.73
CA TYR A 120 3.78 18.15 -21.87
C TYR A 120 3.68 18.57 -23.32
N VAL A 121 2.49 19.03 -23.69
CA VAL A 121 2.17 19.49 -25.04
C VAL A 121 1.83 20.96 -25.00
N VAL A 122 2.26 21.67 -26.02
CA VAL A 122 2.08 23.12 -26.12
C VAL A 122 1.23 23.43 -27.35
N GLY A 123 0.25 24.30 -27.20
CA GLY A 123 -0.40 24.86 -28.38
C GLY A 123 -1.18 26.11 -28.11
N ASP A 124 -1.45 26.82 -29.20
CA ASP A 124 -2.32 27.97 -29.24
C ASP A 124 -3.75 27.52 -29.50
N ALA A 125 -4.64 27.75 -28.52
CA ALA A 125 -6.05 27.42 -28.65
C ALA A 125 -6.74 28.19 -29.80
N GLY A 126 -6.14 29.29 -30.28
CA GLY A 126 -6.64 30.15 -31.36
C GLY A 126 -5.96 29.96 -32.73
N ASN A 127 -4.87 29.20 -32.85
CA ASN A 127 -4.12 29.08 -34.11
C ASN A 127 -3.65 27.65 -34.43
N PRO A 128 -4.44 26.86 -35.19
CA PRO A 128 -4.12 25.46 -35.51
C PRO A 128 -2.87 25.26 -36.40
N GLY A 129 -2.38 26.33 -37.03
CA GLY A 129 -1.20 26.33 -37.91
C GLY A 129 0.10 26.74 -37.22
N ASP A 130 0.09 26.87 -35.89
CA ASP A 130 1.22 27.41 -35.14
C ASP A 130 2.40 26.42 -35.00
N VAL A 131 3.60 26.96 -35.01
CA VAL A 131 4.91 26.28 -34.97
C VAL A 131 5.16 25.58 -33.62
N TRP A 132 4.29 25.84 -32.64
CA TRP A 132 4.40 25.33 -31.27
C TRP A 132 3.72 23.98 -31.03
N ASN A 133 3.16 23.32 -32.05
CA ASN A 133 2.62 21.96 -31.97
C ASN A 133 3.72 20.90 -31.69
N GLN A 134 4.21 20.86 -30.46
CA GLN A 134 5.38 20.07 -30.04
C GLN A 134 5.02 19.16 -28.86
N SER A 135 5.80 18.09 -28.75
CA SER A 135 5.88 17.22 -27.57
C SER A 135 7.22 17.43 -26.90
N TYR A 136 7.27 17.31 -25.58
CA TYR A 136 8.47 17.52 -24.79
C TYR A 136 8.78 16.37 -23.83
N GLY A 137 8.33 15.14 -24.14
CA GLY A 137 8.50 13.98 -23.25
C GLY A 137 9.96 13.65 -22.91
N ASN A 138 10.91 13.93 -23.81
CA ASN A 138 12.34 13.69 -23.53
C ASN A 138 13.00 14.76 -22.62
N LEU A 139 12.25 15.75 -22.12
CA LEU A 139 12.79 16.77 -21.24
C LEU A 139 12.75 16.31 -19.79
N GLN A 140 13.72 16.74 -19.00
CA GLN A 140 13.78 16.47 -17.56
C GLN A 140 12.71 17.21 -16.74
N TYR A 141 11.80 17.93 -17.39
CA TYR A 141 10.77 18.71 -16.72
C TYR A 141 9.47 18.74 -17.52
N LEU A 142 8.38 18.84 -16.78
CA LEU A 142 7.02 19.00 -17.25
C LEU A 142 6.56 20.44 -17.00
N ARG A 143 5.66 20.96 -17.84
CA ARG A 143 5.12 22.32 -17.67
C ARG A 143 3.61 22.36 -17.86
N ALA A 144 2.92 22.78 -16.81
CA ALA A 144 1.51 23.12 -16.79
C ALA A 144 1.39 24.65 -16.76
N TRP A 145 1.19 25.26 -17.93
CA TRP A 145 1.19 26.71 -18.10
C TRP A 145 -0.06 27.19 -18.86
N TYR A 146 -0.66 28.26 -18.38
CA TYR A 146 -1.73 29.00 -19.06
C TYR A 146 -1.45 30.50 -18.95
N TYR A 147 -1.50 31.22 -20.07
CA TYR A 147 -1.38 32.67 -20.09
C TYR A 147 -2.73 33.32 -20.43
N ASN A 148 -3.11 34.36 -19.68
CA ASN A 148 -4.41 35.06 -19.72
C ASN A 148 -4.72 35.83 -21.04
N SER A 149 -4.14 35.44 -22.17
CA SER A 149 -4.53 35.92 -23.50
C SER A 149 -5.30 34.87 -24.33
N GLY A 150 -5.47 33.65 -23.82
CA GLY A 150 -6.18 32.57 -24.54
C GLY A 150 -5.37 31.95 -25.68
N GLN A 151 -4.05 32.13 -25.68
CA GLN A 151 -3.16 31.78 -26.80
C GLN A 151 -2.11 30.72 -26.50
N GLU A 152 -1.85 30.34 -25.24
CA GLU A 152 -0.85 29.32 -24.95
C GLU A 152 -1.32 28.47 -23.78
N ASN A 153 -1.55 27.19 -24.09
CA ASN A 153 -1.91 26.17 -23.14
C ASN A 153 -0.85 25.09 -23.15
N GLN A 154 -0.34 24.75 -21.98
CA GLN A 154 0.58 23.65 -21.78
C GLN A 154 -0.05 22.65 -20.85
N ILE A 155 -0.31 21.46 -21.38
CA ILE A 155 -0.99 20.38 -20.68
C ILE A 155 0.03 19.29 -20.42
N VAL A 156 0.13 18.86 -19.17
CA VAL A 156 0.95 17.71 -18.79
C VAL A 156 0.12 16.46 -18.92
N PHE A 157 0.69 15.42 -19.50
CA PHE A 157 0.18 14.06 -19.49
C PHE A 157 1.17 13.18 -18.74
N ILE A 158 0.67 12.36 -17.82
CA ILE A 158 1.47 11.40 -17.07
C ILE A 158 0.72 10.09 -16.91
N LYS A 159 1.41 8.98 -17.11
CA LYS A 159 0.85 7.63 -16.99
C LYS A 159 1.84 6.73 -16.28
N PHE A 160 1.31 5.90 -15.39
CA PHE A 160 2.05 4.86 -14.70
C PHE A 160 1.55 3.52 -15.22
N ASP A 161 2.46 2.63 -15.59
CA ASP A 161 2.13 1.23 -15.81
C ASP A 161 1.74 0.59 -14.48
N LEU A 162 0.51 0.09 -14.42
CA LEU A 162 -0.04 -0.54 -13.23
C LEU A 162 0.05 -2.07 -13.29
N SER A 163 0.74 -2.63 -14.28
CA SER A 163 0.82 -4.08 -14.51
C SER A 163 1.42 -4.87 -13.34
N SER A 164 2.32 -4.23 -12.58
CA SER A 164 2.93 -4.80 -11.38
C SER A 164 2.10 -4.59 -10.11
N VAL A 165 1.01 -3.81 -10.19
CA VAL A 165 0.16 -3.53 -9.04
C VAL A 165 -0.74 -4.75 -8.77
N PRO A 166 -0.75 -5.29 -7.54
CA PRO A 166 -1.60 -6.41 -7.19
C PRO A 166 -3.09 -6.05 -7.30
N ALA A 167 -3.91 -7.07 -7.57
CA ALA A 167 -5.36 -6.90 -7.51
C ALA A 167 -5.79 -6.56 -6.08
N GLY A 168 -6.64 -5.55 -5.92
CA GLY A 168 -7.15 -5.12 -4.63
C GLY A 168 -8.13 -3.98 -4.76
N THR A 169 -8.81 -3.65 -3.65
CA THR A 169 -9.70 -2.48 -3.58
C THR A 169 -8.91 -1.27 -3.08
N LEU A 170 -8.81 -0.25 -3.93
CA LEU A 170 -8.18 1.01 -3.57
C LEU A 170 -9.02 1.76 -2.53
N THR A 171 -8.33 2.29 -1.52
CA THR A 171 -8.88 3.25 -0.54
C THR A 171 -8.22 4.62 -0.63
N GLY A 172 -7.09 4.71 -1.33
CA GLY A 172 -6.40 5.96 -1.57
C GLY A 172 -5.54 5.89 -2.82
N ALA A 173 -5.33 7.05 -3.44
CA ALA A 173 -4.37 7.23 -4.51
C ALA A 173 -3.84 8.66 -4.43
N THR A 174 -2.51 8.81 -4.45
CA THR A 174 -1.84 10.10 -4.34
C THR A 174 -0.76 10.22 -5.41
N LEU A 175 -0.85 11.25 -6.23
CA LEU A 175 0.19 11.62 -7.18
C LEU A 175 1.09 12.69 -6.56
N ARG A 176 2.36 12.34 -6.33
CA ARG A 176 3.40 13.29 -5.94
C ARG A 176 4.11 13.84 -7.16
N MET A 177 4.18 15.16 -7.26
CA MET A 177 4.95 15.87 -8.28
C MET A 177 5.98 16.77 -7.60
N TRP A 178 7.25 16.66 -7.99
CA TRP A 178 8.30 17.53 -7.48
C TRP A 178 8.29 18.86 -8.21
N ILE A 179 8.26 19.96 -7.46
CA ILE A 179 8.18 21.30 -8.01
C ILE A 179 9.56 21.70 -8.54
N ARG A 180 9.60 22.13 -9.80
CA ARG A 180 10.78 22.70 -10.44
C ARG A 180 10.75 24.22 -10.39
N ARG A 181 9.59 24.79 -10.67
CA ARG A 181 9.34 26.22 -10.66
C ARG A 181 7.85 26.42 -10.46
N GLU A 182 7.50 27.38 -9.63
CA GLU A 182 6.15 27.86 -9.51
C GLU A 182 6.19 29.39 -9.44
N ASN A 183 5.23 30.07 -10.05
CA ASN A 183 5.10 31.51 -9.91
C ASN A 183 3.62 31.86 -9.71
N MET A 184 3.03 31.47 -8.57
CA MET A 184 1.59 31.55 -8.42
C MET A 184 1.14 31.83 -6.98
N ALA A 185 0.37 32.91 -6.84
CA ALA A 185 -0.72 33.01 -5.86
C ALA A 185 -1.67 31.80 -6.01
N PRO A 186 -2.52 31.45 -5.04
CA PRO A 186 -3.29 30.20 -5.06
C PRO A 186 -4.15 30.09 -6.32
N LYS A 187 -3.91 29.02 -7.08
CA LYS A 187 -4.51 28.78 -8.40
C LYS A 187 -4.77 27.31 -8.66
N ASP A 188 -5.69 27.11 -9.60
CA ASP A 188 -6.34 25.82 -9.81
C ASP A 188 -5.78 25.13 -11.05
N ILE A 189 -5.41 23.87 -10.89
CA ILE A 189 -5.23 22.93 -12.00
C ILE A 189 -6.39 21.94 -11.98
N GLN A 190 -7.00 21.71 -13.14
CA GLN A 190 -7.94 20.61 -13.31
C GLN A 190 -7.18 19.35 -13.69
N ILE A 191 -7.57 18.25 -13.07
CA ILE A 191 -6.98 16.94 -13.26
C ILE A 191 -8.02 16.10 -13.96
N HIS A 192 -7.67 15.63 -15.15
CA HIS A 192 -8.58 14.93 -16.03
C HIS A 192 -8.04 13.54 -16.39
N THR A 193 -8.95 12.68 -16.81
CA THR A 193 -8.65 11.43 -17.49
C THR A 193 -8.71 11.65 -18.99
N PRO A 194 -7.61 11.42 -19.72
CA PRO A 194 -7.66 11.45 -21.18
C PRO A 194 -8.60 10.38 -21.73
N ASN A 195 -9.38 10.72 -22.76
CA ASN A 195 -10.34 9.79 -23.37
C ASN A 195 -9.75 8.90 -24.47
N GLY A 196 -8.43 8.84 -24.58
CA GLY A 196 -7.72 8.05 -25.57
C GLY A 196 -6.23 7.92 -25.25
N ALA A 197 -5.57 7.03 -25.97
CA ALA A 197 -4.14 6.79 -25.82
C ALA A 197 -3.30 8.00 -26.26
N TRP A 198 -2.13 8.12 -25.65
CA TRP A 198 -1.09 9.07 -25.98
C TRP A 198 0.28 8.42 -25.71
N SER A 199 1.33 9.11 -26.08
CA SER A 199 2.74 8.74 -25.91
C SER A 199 3.59 9.99 -25.71
N GLU A 200 4.86 9.83 -25.36
CA GLU A 200 5.81 10.94 -25.20
C GLU A 200 6.13 11.71 -26.50
N THR A 201 5.61 11.26 -27.63
CA THR A 201 5.67 11.95 -28.93
C THR A 201 4.36 12.68 -29.28
N THR A 202 3.36 12.61 -28.40
CA THR A 202 2.05 13.26 -28.61
C THR A 202 2.20 14.77 -28.66
N THR A 203 1.62 15.39 -29.68
CA THR A 203 1.61 16.84 -29.86
C THR A 203 0.26 17.44 -29.47
N TRP A 204 0.17 18.77 -29.42
CA TRP A 204 -1.08 19.46 -29.11
C TRP A 204 -2.25 19.06 -30.01
N ASN A 205 -2.00 18.87 -31.30
CA ASN A 205 -3.04 18.52 -32.27
C ASN A 205 -3.41 17.03 -32.26
N THR A 206 -2.55 16.17 -31.72
CA THR A 206 -2.78 14.73 -31.64
C THR A 206 -3.19 14.26 -30.25
N LYS A 207 -3.23 15.16 -29.26
CA LYS A 207 -3.57 14.81 -27.88
C LYS A 207 -5.02 14.32 -27.79
N PRO A 208 -5.31 13.35 -26.90
CA PRO A 208 -6.67 12.98 -26.54
C PRO A 208 -7.40 14.14 -25.87
N ALA A 209 -8.73 14.12 -25.93
CA ALA A 209 -9.54 15.10 -25.22
C ALA A 209 -9.71 14.73 -23.74
N THR A 210 -9.91 15.75 -22.91
CA THR A 210 -10.16 15.63 -21.46
C THR A 210 -11.64 15.94 -21.20
N THR A 211 -12.51 14.93 -21.33
CA THR A 211 -13.97 15.12 -21.36
C THR A 211 -14.69 14.81 -20.05
N ASP A 212 -13.97 14.38 -19.02
CA ASP A 212 -14.53 14.12 -17.69
C ASP A 212 -14.71 15.41 -16.88
N THR A 213 -15.52 15.33 -15.81
CA THR A 213 -15.57 16.37 -14.78
C THR A 213 -14.27 16.28 -13.99
N GLY A 214 -13.27 17.08 -14.38
CA GLY A 214 -11.95 17.04 -13.76
C GLY A 214 -11.99 17.29 -12.25
N LEU A 215 -11.00 16.74 -11.54
CA LEU A 215 -10.73 17.05 -10.14
C LEU A 215 -9.97 18.38 -10.07
N THR A 216 -10.45 19.32 -9.26
CA THR A 216 -9.71 20.57 -9.02
C THR A 216 -8.69 20.38 -7.92
N PHE A 217 -7.42 20.68 -8.21
CA PHE A 217 -6.37 20.79 -7.21
C PHE A 217 -5.95 22.26 -7.08
N ASN A 218 -6.08 22.79 -5.86
CA ASN A 218 -5.65 24.13 -5.52
C ASN A 218 -4.19 24.07 -5.06
N PHE A 219 -3.29 24.74 -5.79
CA PHE A 219 -1.91 24.87 -5.34
C PHE A 219 -1.86 25.72 -4.07
N PRO A 220 -1.16 25.26 -3.02
CA PRO A 220 -1.00 26.06 -1.81
C PRO A 220 -0.32 27.40 -2.13
N ASP A 221 -0.68 28.46 -1.40
CA ASP A 221 -0.08 29.78 -1.57
C ASP A 221 1.37 29.78 -1.06
N THR A 222 2.27 29.39 -1.94
CA THR A 222 3.69 29.42 -1.70
C THR A 222 4.31 30.22 -2.83
N SER A 223 4.71 31.45 -2.51
CA SER A 223 5.47 32.30 -3.43
C SER A 223 6.85 31.67 -3.67
N HIS A 224 6.92 30.68 -4.56
CA HIS A 224 8.19 30.11 -4.97
C HIS A 224 8.88 31.13 -5.89
N GLY A 225 10.12 31.49 -5.56
CA GLY A 225 10.91 32.37 -6.40
C GLY A 225 11.22 31.74 -7.75
N THR A 226 11.70 32.51 -8.71
CA THR A 226 12.08 32.04 -10.06
C THR A 226 13.30 31.11 -10.08
N THR A 227 13.85 30.74 -8.92
CA THR A 227 15.06 29.95 -8.78
C THR A 227 14.73 28.46 -8.87
N ILE A 228 15.36 27.75 -9.80
CA ILE A 228 15.26 26.29 -9.89
C ILE A 228 16.17 25.70 -8.81
N ALA A 229 15.61 24.95 -7.86
CA ALA A 229 16.39 24.18 -6.89
C ALA A 229 16.85 22.85 -7.52
N ASP A 230 18.14 22.55 -7.39
CA ASP A 230 18.76 21.29 -7.79
C ASP A 230 19.76 20.88 -6.68
N PRO A 231 19.45 19.88 -5.82
CA PRO A 231 18.31 18.97 -5.94
C PRO A 231 16.96 19.65 -5.64
N PRO A 232 15.85 19.05 -6.09
CA PRO A 232 14.50 19.53 -5.79
C PRO A 232 14.22 19.50 -4.29
N THR A 233 13.63 20.57 -3.76
CA THR A 233 13.38 20.73 -2.31
C THR A 233 11.91 20.65 -1.93
N GLU A 234 11.02 20.75 -2.92
CA GLU A 234 9.59 20.92 -2.72
C GLU A 234 8.80 20.02 -3.66
N TYR A 235 7.64 19.58 -3.20
CA TYR A 235 6.73 18.73 -3.94
C TYR A 235 5.30 19.06 -3.55
N VAL A 236 4.36 18.71 -4.43
CA VAL A 236 2.93 18.66 -4.12
C VAL A 236 2.46 17.21 -4.08
N ASP A 237 1.57 16.92 -3.14
CA ASP A 237 0.81 15.67 -3.12
C ASP A 237 -0.62 15.98 -3.56
N ILE A 238 -0.99 15.40 -4.70
CA ILE A 238 -2.31 15.53 -5.30
C ILE A 238 -3.11 14.29 -4.91
N ALA A 239 -4.05 14.45 -3.97
CA ALA A 239 -4.96 13.38 -3.58
C ALA A 239 -5.98 13.12 -4.71
N LEU A 240 -5.99 11.91 -5.26
CA LEU A 240 -6.88 11.50 -6.36
C LEU A 240 -8.21 10.93 -5.85
N ALA A 241 -8.68 11.36 -4.68
CA ALA A 241 -9.87 10.81 -4.03
C ALA A 241 -11.13 10.88 -4.93
N GLY A 242 -11.28 11.98 -5.69
CA GLY A 242 -12.36 12.14 -6.67
C GLY A 242 -12.26 11.26 -7.92
N MET A 243 -11.10 10.62 -8.14
CA MET A 243 -10.80 9.76 -9.29
C MET A 243 -10.56 8.30 -8.90
N LEU A 244 -10.78 7.93 -7.64
CA LEU A 244 -10.42 6.61 -7.12
C LEU A 244 -11.08 5.46 -7.88
N SER A 245 -12.34 5.64 -8.29
CA SER A 245 -13.08 4.67 -9.12
C SER A 245 -12.49 4.53 -10.52
N THR A 246 -11.99 5.62 -11.10
CA THR A 246 -11.27 5.61 -12.38
C THR A 246 -9.95 4.86 -12.27
N VAL A 247 -9.15 5.15 -11.23
CA VAL A 247 -7.87 4.46 -10.98
C VAL A 247 -8.10 2.97 -10.70
N GLN A 248 -9.14 2.61 -9.94
CA GLN A 248 -9.56 1.21 -9.76
C GLN A 248 -9.94 0.56 -11.09
N GLY A 249 -10.62 1.30 -11.97
CA GLY A 249 -10.94 0.85 -13.33
C GLY A 249 -9.70 0.53 -14.16
N TRP A 250 -8.63 1.31 -14.02
CA TRP A 250 -7.33 1.04 -14.67
C TRP A 250 -6.68 -0.24 -14.15
N LEU A 251 -6.73 -0.51 -12.84
CA LEU A 251 -6.23 -1.77 -12.29
C LEU A 251 -7.01 -2.97 -12.81
N ASN A 252 -8.34 -2.85 -12.84
CA ASN A 252 -9.21 -3.92 -13.29
C ASN A 252 -9.11 -4.17 -14.81
N ASN A 253 -8.78 -3.13 -15.58
CA ASN A 253 -8.58 -3.21 -17.02
C ASN A 253 -7.46 -2.25 -17.47
N PRO A 254 -6.20 -2.71 -17.46
CA PRO A 254 -5.05 -1.86 -17.80
C PRO A 254 -5.09 -1.23 -19.19
N SER A 255 -5.85 -1.80 -20.14
CA SER A 255 -6.01 -1.22 -21.47
C SER A 255 -6.77 0.11 -21.48
N ASN A 256 -7.56 0.39 -20.44
CA ASN A 256 -8.27 1.66 -20.24
C ASN A 256 -7.43 2.71 -19.49
N ASN A 257 -6.20 2.36 -19.10
CA ASN A 257 -5.30 3.29 -18.44
C ASN A 257 -4.72 4.28 -19.48
N HIS A 258 -5.34 5.45 -19.54
CA HIS A 258 -4.87 6.59 -20.33
C HIS A 258 -4.15 7.63 -19.46
N GLY A 259 -3.87 7.31 -18.19
CA GLY A 259 -3.17 8.20 -17.28
C GLY A 259 -3.98 9.43 -16.88
N ILE A 260 -3.25 10.49 -16.54
CA ILE A 260 -3.74 11.73 -15.94
C ILE A 260 -3.28 12.89 -16.82
N ALA A 261 -4.17 13.84 -17.07
CA ALA A 261 -3.85 15.13 -17.66
C ALA A 261 -3.98 16.25 -16.62
N LEU A 262 -2.93 17.07 -16.47
CA LEU A 262 -2.98 18.30 -15.70
C LEU A 262 -3.27 19.45 -16.64
N VAL A 263 -4.46 20.01 -16.51
CA VAL A 263 -5.02 21.06 -17.37
C VAL A 263 -5.14 22.36 -16.57
N PRO A 264 -4.23 23.31 -16.80
CA PRO A 264 -4.39 24.70 -16.37
C PRO A 264 -5.75 25.29 -16.76
N THR A 265 -6.48 25.89 -15.82
CA THR A 265 -7.76 26.60 -16.10
C THR A 265 -7.75 28.07 -15.70
N THR A 266 -6.74 28.48 -14.96
CA THR A 266 -6.46 29.88 -14.62
C THR A 266 -5.03 30.18 -15.05
N ASN A 267 -4.60 31.44 -15.01
CA ASN A 267 -3.20 31.79 -15.29
C ASN A 267 -2.25 31.14 -14.30
N ILE A 268 -1.78 29.91 -14.54
CA ILE A 268 -0.86 29.13 -13.70
C ILE A 268 0.43 28.86 -14.46
N ASN A 269 1.58 28.89 -13.79
CA ASN A 269 2.90 28.49 -14.31
C ASN A 269 3.52 27.51 -13.31
N ALA A 270 3.18 26.23 -13.45
CA ALA A 270 3.67 25.14 -12.61
C ALA A 270 4.56 24.22 -13.45
N ASP A 271 5.87 24.26 -13.19
CA ASP A 271 6.84 23.32 -13.75
C ASP A 271 7.11 22.21 -12.73
N PHE A 272 7.14 20.97 -13.18
CA PHE A 272 7.49 19.80 -12.38
C PHE A 272 8.73 19.11 -12.94
N TRP A 273 9.40 18.31 -12.12
CA TRP A 273 10.39 17.36 -12.63
C TRP A 273 9.70 16.16 -13.26
N SER A 274 10.23 15.68 -14.39
CA SER A 274 9.67 14.54 -15.15
C SER A 274 10.30 13.21 -14.73
N SER A 275 9.78 12.11 -15.28
CA SER A 275 10.43 10.79 -15.27
C SER A 275 11.85 10.82 -15.82
N GLU A 276 12.21 11.80 -16.65
CA GLU A 276 13.56 11.91 -17.22
C GLU A 276 14.57 12.67 -16.36
N TYR A 277 14.16 13.14 -15.18
CA TYR A 277 15.09 13.76 -14.26
C TYR A 277 16.16 12.77 -13.76
N GLY A 278 17.42 13.22 -13.66
CA GLY A 278 18.58 12.34 -13.46
C GLY A 278 18.62 11.58 -12.13
N THR A 279 17.80 11.96 -11.16
CA THR A 279 17.75 11.31 -9.84
C THR A 279 16.35 10.77 -9.56
N ALA A 280 16.22 9.45 -9.50
CA ALA A 280 14.94 8.74 -9.44
C ALA A 280 14.00 9.19 -8.30
N GLN A 281 14.54 9.45 -7.10
CA GLN A 281 13.74 9.86 -5.93
C GLN A 281 12.96 11.18 -6.14
N TYR A 282 13.38 12.01 -7.09
CA TYR A 282 12.75 13.30 -7.41
C TYR A 282 11.86 13.25 -8.67
N ARG A 283 11.64 12.07 -9.24
CA ARG A 283 10.69 11.85 -10.34
C ARG A 283 9.26 11.78 -9.82
N PRO A 284 8.23 11.94 -10.68
CA PRO A 284 6.83 11.74 -10.31
C PRO A 284 6.59 10.38 -9.66
N ARG A 285 5.69 10.34 -8.69
CA ARG A 285 5.37 9.13 -7.93
C ARG A 285 3.88 8.96 -7.74
N LEU A 286 3.35 7.79 -8.08
CA LEU A 286 1.98 7.38 -7.74
C LEU A 286 2.02 6.43 -6.54
N THR A 287 1.35 6.78 -5.46
CA THR A 287 1.14 5.90 -4.31
C THR A 287 -0.31 5.45 -4.28
N LEU A 288 -0.53 4.15 -4.29
CA LEU A 288 -1.83 3.50 -4.24
C LEU A 288 -2.00 2.83 -2.89
N GLN A 289 -3.12 3.08 -2.22
CA GLN A 289 -3.43 2.54 -0.90
C GLN A 289 -4.57 1.54 -1.02
N PHE A 290 -4.43 0.40 -0.37
CA PHE A 290 -5.43 -0.66 -0.35
C PHE A 290 -5.85 -0.95 1.08
N GLN A 291 -7.14 -1.14 1.31
CA GLN A 291 -7.65 -1.75 2.56
C GLN A 291 -7.66 -3.26 2.34
N GLY A 292 -6.75 -3.99 2.99
CA GLY A 292 -6.76 -5.46 2.97
C GLY A 292 -6.86 -6.09 1.59
N GLY A 293 -5.78 -6.07 0.82
CA GLY A 293 -5.76 -6.71 -0.49
C GLY A 293 -4.52 -6.46 -1.36
N GLY A 294 -3.72 -5.40 -1.11
CA GLY A 294 -2.30 -5.43 -1.49
C GLY A 294 -1.58 -6.46 -0.60
N PRO A 295 -0.39 -6.99 -0.96
CA PRO A 295 0.21 -8.14 -0.30
C PRO A 295 0.20 -7.92 1.20
N GLY A 296 -0.75 -8.58 1.87
CA GLY A 296 -0.74 -8.63 3.32
C GLY A 296 0.57 -9.31 3.73
N PRO A 297 0.98 -9.18 5.00
CA PRO A 297 1.83 -10.21 5.56
C PRO A 297 1.07 -11.54 5.41
N ASP A 298 1.41 -12.34 4.41
CA ASP A 298 0.74 -13.61 4.16
C ASP A 298 0.84 -14.47 5.43
N ALA A 299 -0.32 -14.97 5.88
CA ALA A 299 -0.52 -15.63 7.16
C ALA A 299 0.18 -17.00 7.26
N THR A 300 0.92 -17.40 6.24
CA THR A 300 1.86 -18.51 6.31
C THR A 300 3.09 -18.22 5.44
N PRO A 301 4.25 -17.93 6.04
CA PRO A 301 5.51 -17.87 5.30
C PRO A 301 5.70 -19.16 4.47
N PRO A 302 6.26 -19.08 3.24
CA PRO A 302 6.63 -20.28 2.49
C PRO A 302 7.55 -21.13 3.37
N THR A 303 7.18 -22.39 3.59
CA THR A 303 7.95 -23.29 4.45
C THR A 303 9.10 -23.84 3.63
N VAL A 304 10.32 -23.38 3.90
CA VAL A 304 11.52 -24.00 3.34
C VAL A 304 11.94 -25.15 4.24
N THR A 305 11.76 -26.39 3.77
CA THR A 305 12.26 -27.58 4.47
C THR A 305 13.44 -28.12 3.67
N ALA A 306 14.65 -28.03 4.22
CA ALA A 306 15.80 -28.73 3.67
C ALA A 306 15.82 -30.16 4.24
N SER A 307 15.61 -31.18 3.42
CA SER A 307 15.84 -32.57 3.81
C SER A 307 17.20 -33.05 3.28
N HIS A 308 18.13 -33.35 4.18
CA HIS A 308 19.39 -34.10 3.99
C HIS A 308 20.17 -33.87 2.68
N ALA A 309 21.31 -33.19 2.78
CA ALA A 309 22.35 -33.25 1.75
C ALA A 309 22.89 -34.69 1.65
N VAL A 310 22.73 -35.33 0.48
CA VAL A 310 23.35 -36.62 0.17
C VAL A 310 24.51 -36.37 -0.78
N LEU A 311 25.70 -36.84 -0.43
CA LEU A 311 26.84 -36.94 -1.35
C LEU A 311 26.46 -37.89 -2.49
N ALA A 312 26.23 -37.36 -3.69
CA ALA A 312 26.11 -38.14 -4.91
C ALA A 312 27.45 -38.11 -5.67
N GLY A 313 28.22 -39.18 -5.57
CA GLY A 313 29.44 -39.38 -6.35
C GLY A 313 30.20 -40.62 -5.88
N ASN A 314 30.50 -41.54 -6.79
CA ASN A 314 31.34 -42.70 -6.50
C ASN A 314 32.76 -42.22 -6.15
N VAL A 315 33.22 -42.57 -4.95
CA VAL A 315 34.61 -42.37 -4.54
C VAL A 315 35.46 -43.41 -5.28
N SER A 316 36.23 -42.95 -6.26
CA SER A 316 37.40 -43.68 -6.78
C SER A 316 38.60 -43.23 -5.98
N ASP A 317 39.35 -44.18 -5.42
CA ASP A 317 40.31 -44.07 -4.31
C ASP A 317 41.62 -43.28 -4.62
N ASP A 318 41.58 -42.36 -5.58
CA ASP A 318 42.75 -41.58 -5.99
C ASP A 318 42.27 -40.26 -6.61
N MET A 319 42.16 -39.20 -5.80
CA MET A 319 42.26 -37.76 -6.12
C MET A 319 41.77 -36.91 -4.93
N ALA A 320 42.47 -35.81 -4.65
CA ALA A 320 42.22 -34.87 -3.55
C ALA A 320 40.85 -34.18 -3.63
N ALA A 321 40.13 -34.15 -2.50
CA ALA A 321 38.93 -33.36 -2.15
C ALA A 321 37.75 -33.35 -3.16
N PRO A 322 36.50 -33.61 -2.73
CA PRO A 322 35.34 -33.55 -3.63
C PRO A 322 35.16 -32.13 -4.18
N SER A 323 35.08 -31.99 -5.51
CA SER A 323 34.98 -30.71 -6.23
C SER A 323 33.54 -30.22 -6.45
N GLU A 324 32.53 -30.95 -6.00
CA GLU A 324 31.13 -30.58 -6.20
C GLU A 324 30.21 -31.21 -5.15
N VAL A 325 29.34 -30.40 -4.54
CA VAL A 325 28.27 -30.86 -3.64
C VAL A 325 26.95 -30.49 -4.29
N VAL A 326 26.16 -31.49 -4.67
CA VAL A 326 24.79 -31.27 -5.16
C VAL A 326 23.84 -31.23 -3.96
N VAL A 327 23.29 -30.05 -3.65
CA VAL A 327 22.24 -29.90 -2.64
C VAL A 327 20.90 -30.16 -3.31
N ASN A 328 20.37 -31.38 -3.17
CA ASN A 328 19.00 -31.68 -3.60
C ASN A 328 18.02 -31.20 -2.52
N GLY A 329 17.21 -30.20 -2.82
CA GLY A 329 16.16 -29.71 -1.94
C GLY A 329 14.90 -29.36 -2.73
N THR A 330 13.74 -29.53 -2.10
CA THR A 330 12.44 -29.14 -2.68
C THR A 330 12.01 -27.84 -2.02
N ILE A 331 12.05 -26.72 -2.74
CA ILE A 331 11.36 -25.50 -2.30
C ILE A 331 9.91 -25.63 -2.76
N SER A 332 8.99 -25.86 -1.82
CA SER A 332 7.56 -25.91 -2.12
C SER A 332 6.97 -24.52 -1.94
N CYS A 333 6.72 -23.82 -3.05
CA CYS A 333 5.89 -22.62 -3.05
C CYS A 333 4.43 -23.07 -3.23
N PRO A 334 3.45 -22.67 -2.39
CA PRO A 334 2.07 -23.15 -2.47
C PRO A 334 1.38 -22.89 -3.82
N VAL A 335 1.94 -22.00 -4.65
CA VAL A 335 1.40 -21.65 -5.97
C VAL A 335 2.24 -22.12 -7.17
N SER A 336 3.39 -22.76 -6.96
CA SER A 336 4.14 -23.41 -8.04
C SER A 336 5.11 -24.48 -7.53
N SER A 337 4.80 -25.75 -7.80
CA SER A 337 5.74 -26.86 -7.67
C SER A 337 6.68 -26.88 -8.88
N GLY A 338 7.91 -26.37 -8.72
CA GLY A 338 8.97 -26.46 -9.73
C GLY A 338 10.21 -27.14 -9.15
N ASN A 339 10.68 -28.21 -9.80
CA ASN A 339 12.00 -28.77 -9.52
C ASN A 339 13.05 -27.83 -10.14
N TRP A 340 13.88 -27.19 -9.31
CA TRP A 340 15.02 -26.42 -9.78
C TRP A 340 16.30 -27.23 -9.60
N THR A 341 17.14 -27.28 -10.63
CA THR A 341 18.55 -27.68 -10.52
C THR A 341 19.34 -26.48 -10.01
N THR A 342 19.94 -26.60 -8.83
CA THR A 342 20.74 -25.55 -8.19
C THR A 342 21.99 -25.21 -9.04
N PRO A 343 22.50 -23.97 -9.01
CA PRO A 343 23.80 -23.65 -9.59
C PRO A 343 24.90 -24.45 -8.88
N ASN A 344 25.95 -24.83 -9.61
CA ASN A 344 27.16 -25.40 -9.02
C ASN A 344 27.77 -24.38 -8.05
N LEU A 345 27.70 -24.66 -6.75
CA LEU A 345 28.27 -23.81 -5.70
C LEU A 345 29.69 -24.30 -5.41
N ALA A 346 30.68 -23.42 -5.61
CA ALA A 346 32.06 -23.69 -5.21
C ALA A 346 32.14 -23.74 -3.67
N VAL A 347 32.75 -24.79 -3.13
CA VAL A 347 32.85 -25.06 -1.69
C VAL A 347 34.31 -25.32 -1.29
N SER A 348 34.69 -24.92 -0.07
CA SER A 348 36.02 -25.22 0.51
C SER A 348 35.91 -26.09 1.77
N SER A 349 37.02 -26.67 2.24
CA SER A 349 37.03 -27.38 3.53
C SER A 349 36.61 -26.46 4.68
N GLY A 350 35.92 -27.02 5.67
CA GLY A 350 35.30 -26.27 6.77
C GLY A 350 33.82 -25.94 6.55
N THR A 351 33.32 -24.95 7.29
CA THR A 351 31.89 -24.60 7.30
C THR A 351 31.60 -23.55 6.24
N ASN A 352 30.79 -23.91 5.24
CA ASN A 352 30.29 -23.02 4.20
C ASN A 352 28.84 -22.66 4.52
N THR A 353 28.46 -21.39 4.34
CA THR A 353 27.06 -20.94 4.48
C THR A 353 26.59 -20.39 3.15
N PHE A 354 25.49 -20.94 2.63
CA PHE A 354 24.83 -20.47 1.41
C PHE A 354 23.53 -19.78 1.79
N VAL A 355 23.19 -18.72 1.08
CA VAL A 355 21.88 -18.08 1.18
C VAL A 355 21.06 -18.53 -0.01
N LEU A 356 19.99 -19.28 0.22
CA LEU A 356 19.00 -19.58 -0.82
C LEU A 356 17.88 -18.56 -0.71
N THR A 357 17.59 -17.85 -1.80
CA THR A 357 16.47 -16.91 -1.90
C THR A 357 15.36 -17.54 -2.73
N ALA A 358 14.14 -17.54 -2.20
CA ALA A 358 12.93 -17.86 -2.96
C ALA A 358 12.10 -16.59 -3.11
N THR A 359 11.62 -16.36 -4.34
CA THR A 359 10.78 -15.21 -4.70
C THR A 359 9.44 -15.74 -5.21
N ASP A 360 8.33 -15.25 -4.66
CA ASP A 360 7.00 -15.64 -5.13
C ASP A 360 6.53 -14.82 -6.34
N ALA A 361 5.35 -15.15 -6.89
CA ALA A 361 4.75 -14.43 -8.03
C ALA A 361 4.38 -12.97 -7.72
N SER A 362 4.44 -12.58 -6.45
CA SER A 362 4.19 -11.23 -5.93
C SER A 362 5.50 -10.51 -5.55
N ASN A 363 6.66 -11.05 -5.98
CA ASN A 363 8.01 -10.53 -5.72
C ASN A 363 8.46 -10.51 -4.25
N ASN A 364 7.81 -11.28 -3.37
CA ASN A 364 8.25 -11.38 -1.98
C ASN A 364 9.44 -12.33 -1.85
N GLU A 365 10.52 -11.87 -1.23
CA GLU A 365 11.72 -12.67 -1.01
C GLU A 365 11.77 -13.30 0.38
N ARG A 366 12.16 -14.58 0.45
CA ARG A 366 12.55 -15.27 1.68
C ARG A 366 13.91 -15.90 1.48
N THR A 367 14.79 -15.69 2.46
CA THR A 367 16.11 -16.29 2.47
C THR A 367 16.21 -17.41 3.51
N VAL A 368 16.91 -18.48 3.19
CA VAL A 368 17.34 -19.49 4.17
C VAL A 368 18.85 -19.67 4.10
N ASN A 369 19.47 -19.70 5.27
CA ASN A 369 20.89 -20.04 5.38
C ASN A 369 21.02 -21.57 5.39
N VAL A 370 21.69 -22.11 4.39
CA VAL A 370 22.10 -23.52 4.33
C VAL A 370 23.54 -23.61 4.73
N VAL A 371 23.81 -24.26 5.87
CA VAL A 371 25.16 -24.50 6.35
C VAL A 371 25.60 -25.89 5.90
N VAL A 372 26.71 -25.96 5.16
CA VAL A 372 27.34 -27.20 4.73
C VAL A 372 28.75 -27.27 5.32
N THR A 373 28.98 -28.23 6.20
CA THR A 373 30.32 -28.49 6.75
C THR A 373 30.98 -29.60 5.96
N LEU A 374 32.12 -29.30 5.35
CA LEU A 374 32.96 -30.28 4.65
C LEU A 374 34.15 -30.64 5.52
N PRO A 375 34.54 -31.94 5.55
CA PRO A 375 35.65 -32.42 6.37
C PRO A 375 36.99 -31.78 6.00
#